data_AF-A0A2X0WSH1-F1
#
_entry.id   AF-A0A2X0WSH1-F1
#
_cell.length_a   1.000
_cell.length_b   1.000
_cell.length_c   1.000
_cell.angle_alpha   90.00
_cell.angle_beta   90.00
_cell.angle_gamma   90.00
#
_symmetry.space_group_name_H-M   'P 1'
#
loop_
_entity.id
_entity.type
_entity.pdbx_description
1 polymer ?
#
loop_
_entity_poly.entity_id
_entity_poly.type
_entity_poly.pdbx_seq_one_letter_code
_entity_poly.pdbx_strand_id
1 'polypeptide(L)'
;MFALPRLRHLVIKSAMVLFVVFSINGCTPAIDDYAGTWVGLDERNPEHSSVYEYQIAEAGDNQLSVRVIKKSYEYSQISNVYVWTESAPKYFPALYSPSEGGAISTPFGILKYDVATGGLDYNNIRFVKKAKNTELKLKYVARKHISDSKPEANFVD
;
A
#
# COMPACT_ATOMS: atom_id res chain seq x y z
N MET A 1 50.64 -12.82 -35.11
CA MET A 1 49.57 -11.82 -34.88
C MET A 1 48.36 -12.53 -34.25
N PHE A 2 48.26 -12.56 -32.91
CA PHE A 2 47.10 -13.14 -32.21
C PHE A 2 46.71 -12.24 -31.04
N ALA A 3 45.89 -11.21 -31.30
CA ALA A 3 45.39 -10.28 -30.29
C ALA A 3 43.85 -10.22 -30.25
N LEU A 4 43.14 -11.19 -30.84
CA LEU A 4 41.66 -11.18 -30.92
C LEU A 4 40.89 -11.76 -29.72
N PRO A 5 41.35 -12.77 -28.95
CA PRO A 5 40.47 -13.41 -27.96
C PRO A 5 40.25 -12.57 -26.70
N ARG A 6 41.25 -11.77 -26.29
CA ARG A 6 41.15 -10.90 -25.10
C ARG A 6 40.21 -9.71 -25.32
N LEU A 7 40.17 -9.17 -26.54
CA LEU A 7 39.25 -8.08 -26.90
C LEU A 7 37.79 -8.56 -26.87
N ARG A 8 37.54 -9.78 -27.37
CA ARG A 8 36.20 -10.40 -27.40
C ARG A 8 35.64 -10.64 -25.99
N HIS A 9 36.47 -11.11 -25.07
CA HIS A 9 36.08 -11.29 -23.66
C HIS A 9 35.80 -9.97 -22.95
N LEU A 10 36.55 -8.91 -23.28
CA LEU A 10 36.31 -7.58 -22.74
C LEU A 10 34.96 -7.04 -23.22
N VAL A 11 34.67 -7.13 -24.52
CA VAL A 11 33.40 -6.67 -25.12
C VAL A 11 32.20 -7.42 -24.55
N ILE A 12 32.30 -8.75 -24.37
CA ILE A 12 31.21 -9.56 -23.79
C ILE A 12 30.96 -9.17 -22.33
N LYS A 13 32.03 -8.97 -21.53
CA LYS A 13 31.88 -8.53 -20.13
C LYS A 13 31.25 -7.14 -20.05
N SER A 14 31.65 -6.20 -20.90
CA SER A 14 31.06 -4.85 -20.95
C SER A 14 29.59 -4.88 -21.37
N ALA A 15 29.23 -5.70 -22.37
CA ALA A 15 27.84 -5.87 -22.80
C ALA A 15 26.98 -6.51 -21.70
N MET A 16 27.52 -7.47 -20.95
CA MET A 16 26.81 -8.12 -19.85
C MET A 16 26.61 -7.17 -18.65
N VAL A 17 27.60 -6.33 -18.33
CA VAL A 17 27.45 -5.28 -17.30
C VAL A 17 26.41 -4.24 -17.73
N LEU A 18 26.42 -3.80 -18.99
CA LEU A 18 25.38 -2.91 -19.53
C LEU A 18 24.00 -3.57 -19.46
N PHE A 19 23.87 -4.84 -19.86
CA PHE A 19 22.62 -5.57 -19.80
C PHE A 19 22.09 -5.70 -18.36
N VAL A 20 22.96 -5.97 -17.39
CA VAL A 20 22.61 -6.01 -15.97
C VAL A 20 22.20 -4.61 -15.47
N VAL A 21 22.93 -3.54 -15.83
CA VAL A 21 22.58 -2.17 -15.44
C VAL A 21 21.25 -1.72 -16.06
N PHE A 22 20.94 -2.09 -17.30
CA PHE A 22 19.63 -1.84 -17.91
C PHE A 22 18.52 -2.71 -17.32
N SER A 23 18.83 -3.93 -16.86
CA SER A 23 17.86 -4.81 -16.20
C SER A 23 17.51 -4.36 -14.78
N ILE A 24 18.42 -3.68 -14.07
CA ILE A 24 18.18 -3.18 -12.70
C ILE A 24 17.43 -1.84 -12.69
N ASN A 25 17.49 -1.05 -13.77
CA ASN A 25 16.77 0.23 -13.90
C ASN A 25 15.29 0.07 -14.35
N GLY A 26 14.75 -1.15 -14.39
CA GLY A 26 13.56 -1.48 -15.18
C GLY A 26 12.19 -1.42 -14.50
N CYS A 27 12.07 -1.13 -13.20
CA CYS A 27 10.76 -1.09 -12.54
C CYS A 27 10.64 0.08 -11.57
N THR A 28 10.72 1.30 -12.10
CA THR A 28 10.13 2.45 -11.40
C THR A 28 8.60 2.32 -11.51
N PRO A 29 7.84 2.29 -10.40
CA PRO A 29 6.39 2.24 -10.44
C PRO A 29 5.84 3.41 -11.25
N ALA A 30 4.92 3.14 -12.17
CA ALA A 30 4.23 4.18 -12.92
C ALA A 30 3.16 4.83 -12.04
N ILE A 31 2.74 6.05 -12.39
CA ILE A 31 1.65 6.75 -11.70
C ILE A 31 0.35 5.92 -11.73
N ASP A 32 0.09 5.22 -12.84
CA ASP A 32 -1.05 4.32 -13.03
C ASP A 32 -1.07 3.14 -12.05
N ASP A 33 0.09 2.69 -11.56
CA ASP A 33 0.17 1.55 -10.64
C ASP A 33 -0.53 1.87 -9.31
N TYR A 34 -0.55 3.15 -8.93
CA TYR A 34 -1.19 3.66 -7.73
C TYR A 34 -2.70 3.86 -7.88
N ALA A 35 -3.20 3.99 -9.11
CA ALA A 35 -4.60 4.27 -9.34
C ALA A 35 -5.50 3.11 -8.87
N GLY A 36 -6.61 3.47 -8.22
CA GLY A 36 -7.63 2.54 -7.76
C GLY A 36 -7.90 2.60 -6.26
N THR A 37 -8.57 1.57 -5.76
CA THR A 37 -8.93 1.46 -4.35
C THR A 37 -8.00 0.49 -3.63
N TRP A 38 -7.48 0.91 -2.50
CA TRP A 38 -6.51 0.23 -1.66
C TRP A 38 -7.09 0.08 -0.26
N VAL A 39 -6.90 -1.07 0.36
CA VAL A 39 -7.39 -1.34 1.72
C VAL A 39 -6.24 -1.83 2.57
N GLY A 40 -6.04 -1.21 3.73
CA GLY A 40 -5.02 -1.56 4.69
C GLY A 40 -5.61 -1.74 6.08
N LEU A 41 -5.02 -2.64 6.87
CA LEU A 41 -5.37 -2.84 8.27
C LEU A 41 -4.24 -2.26 9.13
N ASP A 42 -4.62 -1.39 10.06
CA ASP A 42 -3.72 -0.81 11.05
C ASP A 42 -3.86 -1.58 12.37
N GLU A 43 -2.84 -2.39 12.66
CA GLU A 43 -2.78 -3.27 13.82
C GLU A 43 -1.86 -2.71 14.92
N ARG A 44 -1.39 -1.46 14.78
CA ARG A 44 -0.47 -0.85 15.76
C ARG A 44 -1.08 -0.76 17.16
N ASN A 45 -2.41 -0.72 17.25
CA ASN A 45 -3.14 -0.83 18.51
C ASN A 45 -4.18 -1.96 18.39
N PRO A 46 -3.92 -3.15 18.94
CA PRO A 46 -4.81 -4.31 18.82
C PRO A 46 -6.24 -4.04 19.28
N GLU A 47 -6.42 -3.23 20.33
CA GLU A 47 -7.72 -2.87 20.91
C GLU A 47 -8.53 -1.88 20.05
N HIS A 48 -7.86 -1.25 19.08
CA HIS A 48 -8.42 -0.18 18.23
C HIS A 48 -8.02 -0.38 16.76
N SER A 49 -7.97 -1.64 16.32
CA SER A 49 -7.63 -1.98 14.94
C SER A 49 -8.55 -1.25 13.96
N SER A 50 -7.95 -0.57 12.97
CA SER A 50 -8.68 0.28 12.03
C SER A 50 -8.41 -0.16 10.60
N VAL A 51 -9.47 -0.26 9.79
CA VAL A 51 -9.36 -0.53 8.36
C VAL A 51 -9.39 0.80 7.61
N TYR A 52 -8.38 1.06 6.79
CA TYR A 52 -8.30 2.24 5.96
C TYR A 52 -8.60 1.88 4.51
N GLU A 53 -9.48 2.65 3.87
CA GLU A 53 -9.74 2.56 2.44
C GLU A 53 -9.24 3.83 1.74
N TYR A 54 -8.26 3.68 0.87
CA TYR A 54 -7.62 4.74 0.09
C TYR A 54 -8.07 4.61 -1.35
N GLN A 55 -8.70 5.64 -1.88
CA GLN A 55 -9.05 5.74 -3.30
C GLN A 55 -8.14 6.78 -3.92
N ILE A 56 -7.25 6.33 -4.80
CA ILE A 56 -6.26 7.17 -5.46
C ILE A 56 -6.70 7.31 -6.92
N ALA A 57 -6.81 8.55 -7.36
CA ALA A 57 -7.17 8.89 -8.74
C ALA A 57 -6.23 9.98 -9.25
N GLU A 58 -5.98 9.99 -10.55
CA GLU A 58 -5.24 11.07 -11.19
C GLU A 58 -6.04 12.37 -11.15
N ALA A 59 -5.33 13.46 -10.85
CA ALA A 59 -5.87 14.81 -10.77
C ALA A 59 -5.19 15.79 -11.75
N GLY A 60 -4.11 15.35 -12.42
CA GLY A 60 -3.37 16.14 -13.40
C GLY A 60 -1.94 15.63 -13.57
N ASP A 61 -1.09 16.40 -14.27
CA ASP A 61 0.31 16.03 -14.53
C ASP A 61 1.08 15.75 -13.23
N ASN A 62 1.41 14.48 -13.00
CA ASN A 62 2.06 13.99 -11.79
C ASN A 62 1.31 14.29 -10.48
N GLN A 63 0.02 14.65 -10.55
CA GLN A 63 -0.81 14.96 -9.40
C GLN A 63 -1.88 13.91 -9.22
N LEU A 64 -2.04 13.46 -7.97
CA LEU A 64 -3.02 12.48 -7.55
C LEU A 64 -3.91 13.09 -6.47
N SER A 65 -5.18 12.69 -6.46
CA SER A 65 -6.10 12.95 -5.37
C SER A 65 -6.29 11.66 -4.60
N VAL A 66 -6.11 11.74 -3.28
CA VAL A 66 -6.31 10.59 -2.39
C VAL A 66 -7.52 10.86 -1.50
N ARG A 67 -8.52 10.01 -1.62
CA ARG A 67 -9.69 9.97 -0.72
C ARG A 67 -9.51 8.84 0.27
N VAL A 68 -9.58 9.15 1.56
CA VAL A 68 -9.40 8.18 2.65
C VAL A 68 -10.67 8.08 3.48
N ILE A 69 -11.11 6.85 3.72
CA ILE A 69 -12.13 6.51 4.70
C ILE A 69 -11.48 5.64 5.78
N LYS A 70 -11.68 5.99 7.05
CA LYS A 70 -11.34 5.15 8.19
C LYS A 70 -12.58 4.38 8.62
N LYS A 71 -12.46 3.05 8.74
CA LYS A 71 -13.48 2.16 9.28
C LYS A 71 -12.94 1.60 10.60
N SER A 72 -13.57 1.96 11.71
CA SER A 72 -13.19 1.48 13.05
C SER A 72 -14.19 0.44 13.53
N TYR A 73 -13.72 -0.49 14.36
CA TYR A 73 -14.60 -1.41 15.08
C TYR A 73 -14.59 -1.04 16.56
N GLU A 74 -15.75 -0.62 17.09
CA GLU A 74 -15.86 -0.02 18.42
C GLU A 74 -16.97 -0.71 19.22
N TYR A 75 -16.77 -0.85 20.53
CA TYR A 75 -17.80 -1.37 21.42
C TYR A 75 -18.84 -0.30 21.72
N SER A 76 -20.09 -0.52 21.33
CA SER A 76 -21.21 0.34 21.70
C SER A 76 -21.76 -0.06 23.07
N GLN A 77 -21.63 0.83 24.06
CA GLN A 77 -22.21 0.64 25.38
C GLN A 77 -23.75 0.64 25.35
N ILE A 78 -24.36 1.31 24.36
CA ILE A 78 -25.82 1.43 24.24
C ILE A 78 -26.43 0.10 23.83
N SER A 79 -25.81 -0.56 22.85
CA SER A 79 -26.31 -1.80 22.26
C SER A 79 -25.58 -3.04 22.78
N ASN A 80 -24.58 -2.87 23.66
CA ASN A 80 -23.71 -3.92 24.18
C ASN A 80 -23.12 -4.84 23.10
N VAL A 81 -22.83 -4.27 21.92
CA VAL A 81 -22.28 -4.99 20.77
C VAL A 81 -21.18 -4.17 20.12
N TYR A 82 -20.26 -4.85 19.44
CA TYR A 82 -19.28 -4.19 18.60
C TYR A 82 -19.88 -3.78 17.26
N VAL A 83 -19.74 -2.50 16.93
CA VAL A 83 -20.28 -1.88 15.72
C VAL A 83 -19.16 -1.36 14.84
N TRP A 84 -19.36 -1.46 13.52
CA TRP A 84 -18.50 -0.80 12.55
C TRP A 84 -18.93 0.66 12.41
N THR A 85 -17.99 1.58 12.60
CA THR A 85 -18.18 3.00 12.35
C THR A 85 -17.31 3.44 11.19
N GLU A 86 -17.84 4.30 10.33
CA GLU A 86 -17.09 4.88 9.22
C GLU A 86 -16.92 6.38 9.44
N SER A 87 -15.70 6.88 9.25
CA SER A 87 -15.43 8.30 9.31
C SER A 87 -15.98 9.01 8.06
N ALA A 88 -16.19 10.32 8.17
CA ALA A 88 -16.31 11.15 6.97
C ALA A 88 -15.08 10.98 6.07
N PRO A 89 -15.24 10.98 4.73
CA PRO A 89 -14.12 10.91 3.81
C PRO A 89 -13.20 12.12 3.97
N LYS A 90 -11.89 11.90 3.99
CA LYS A 90 -10.87 12.94 3.95
C LYS A 90 -10.19 12.94 2.59
N TYR A 91 -9.86 14.11 2.08
CA TYR A 91 -9.18 14.28 0.80
C TYR A 91 -7.85 14.98 1.02
N PHE A 92 -6.81 14.52 0.33
CA PHE A 92 -5.55 15.23 0.28
C PHE A 92 -4.88 15.06 -1.09
N PRO A 93 -4.13 16.08 -1.54
CA PRO A 93 -3.34 15.98 -2.74
C PRO A 93 -2.14 15.06 -2.51
N ALA A 94 -1.64 14.46 -3.58
CA ALA A 94 -0.40 13.71 -3.58
C ALA A 94 0.37 13.97 -4.88
N LEU A 95 1.69 14.07 -4.78
CA LEU A 95 2.58 14.40 -5.90
C LEU A 95 3.45 13.19 -6.22
N TYR A 96 3.36 12.71 -7.45
CA TYR A 96 4.20 11.64 -7.97
C TYR A 96 5.57 12.18 -8.37
N SER A 97 6.64 11.53 -7.92
CA SER A 97 8.02 11.92 -8.21
C SER A 97 8.76 10.77 -8.92
N PRO A 98 8.85 10.80 -10.27
CA PRO A 98 9.60 9.81 -11.03
C PRO A 98 11.08 9.72 -10.58
N SER A 99 11.67 10.87 -10.23
CA SER A 99 13.06 10.97 -9.78
C SER A 99 13.33 10.35 -8.41
N GLU A 100 12.30 10.12 -7.60
CA GLU A 100 12.41 9.50 -6.27
C GLU A 100 11.98 8.02 -6.31
N GLY A 101 12.30 7.34 -7.41
CA GLY A 101 11.95 5.93 -7.59
C GLY A 101 10.44 5.71 -7.70
N GLY A 102 9.72 6.68 -8.26
CA GLY A 102 8.27 6.59 -8.48
C GLY A 102 7.44 6.68 -7.18
N ALA A 103 8.00 7.27 -6.12
CA ALA A 103 7.28 7.49 -4.87
C ALA A 103 6.23 8.61 -5.00
N ILE A 104 5.20 8.55 -4.16
CA ILE A 104 4.19 9.60 -4.05
C ILE A 104 4.36 10.32 -2.71
N SER A 105 4.56 11.63 -2.75
CA SER A 105 4.59 12.49 -1.58
C SER A 105 3.19 13.01 -1.25
N THR A 106 2.77 12.88 0.01
CA THR A 106 1.53 13.45 0.56
C THR A 106 1.88 14.47 1.65
N PRO A 107 0.92 15.31 2.10
CA PRO A 107 1.14 16.19 3.26
C PRO A 107 1.48 15.45 4.57
N PHE A 108 1.29 14.14 4.64
CA PHE A 108 1.45 13.36 5.88
C PHE A 108 2.44 12.20 5.76
N GLY A 109 3.14 12.06 4.63
CA GLY A 109 4.13 11.00 4.44
C GLY A 109 4.37 10.65 2.97
N ILE A 110 4.99 9.49 2.76
CA ILE A 110 5.33 8.97 1.44
C ILE A 110 4.59 7.65 1.21
N LEU A 111 3.81 7.60 0.14
CA LEU A 111 3.18 6.41 -0.42
C LEU A 111 4.19 5.72 -1.34
N LYS A 112 4.49 4.45 -1.08
CA LYS A 112 5.43 3.65 -1.88
C LYS A 112 4.75 2.42 -2.44
N TYR A 113 4.80 2.24 -3.76
CA TYR A 113 4.38 1.01 -4.39
C TYR A 113 5.51 -0.03 -4.31
N ASP A 114 5.18 -1.22 -3.81
CA ASP A 114 6.10 -2.35 -3.80
C ASP A 114 5.78 -3.25 -5.00
N VAL A 115 6.65 -3.17 -6.01
CA VAL A 115 6.56 -3.93 -7.25
C VAL A 115 6.58 -5.44 -7.02
N ALA A 116 7.29 -5.94 -5.99
CA ALA A 116 7.46 -7.38 -5.78
C ALA A 116 6.16 -8.07 -5.36
N THR A 117 5.26 -7.33 -4.73
CA THR A 117 4.06 -7.83 -4.06
C THR A 117 2.79 -7.15 -4.57
N GLY A 118 2.92 -6.14 -5.43
CA GLY A 118 1.81 -5.38 -6.02
C GLY A 118 0.97 -4.62 -4.99
N GLY A 119 1.55 -4.33 -3.82
CA GLY A 119 0.89 -3.61 -2.75
C GLY A 119 1.48 -2.23 -2.52
N LEU A 120 0.85 -1.50 -1.62
CA LEU A 120 1.13 -0.10 -1.36
C LEU A 120 1.47 0.07 0.12
N ASP A 121 2.60 0.70 0.42
CA ASP A 121 3.03 0.99 1.79
C ASP A 121 2.82 2.46 2.12
N TYR A 122 2.23 2.72 3.29
CA TYR A 122 2.08 4.07 3.80
C TYR A 122 2.05 4.07 5.34
N ASN A 123 2.94 4.85 5.96
CA ASN A 123 3.01 5.00 7.43
C ASN A 123 3.04 3.65 8.19
N ASN A 124 3.83 2.68 7.69
CA ASN A 124 3.95 1.32 8.22
C ASN A 124 2.66 0.49 8.17
N ILE A 125 1.69 0.90 7.37
CA ILE A 125 0.50 0.11 7.06
C ILE A 125 0.65 -0.42 5.64
N ARG A 126 0.45 -1.72 5.51
CA ARG A 126 0.42 -2.40 4.21
C ARG A 126 -0.97 -2.35 3.63
N PHE A 127 -1.08 -1.83 2.41
CA PHE A 127 -2.31 -1.78 1.65
C PHE A 127 -2.29 -2.78 0.51
N VAL A 128 -3.44 -3.39 0.28
CA VAL A 128 -3.69 -4.30 -0.82
C VAL A 128 -4.77 -3.75 -1.73
N LYS A 129 -4.67 -4.00 -3.03
CA LYS A 129 -5.68 -3.52 -3.99
C LYS A 129 -7.03 -4.17 -3.66
N LYS A 130 -8.10 -3.38 -3.62
CA LYS A 130 -9.43 -3.84 -3.20
C LYS A 130 -9.97 -4.83 -4.25
N ALA A 131 -10.01 -6.09 -3.89
CA ALA A 131 -10.67 -7.15 -4.65
C ALA A 131 -12.01 -7.53 -4.00
N LYS A 132 -12.81 -8.34 -4.71
CA LYS A 132 -14.04 -8.92 -4.15
C LYS A 132 -13.67 -9.66 -2.85
N ASN A 133 -14.24 -9.21 -1.73
CA ASN A 133 -14.06 -9.73 -0.36
C ASN A 133 -12.83 -9.26 0.43
N THR A 134 -11.92 -8.45 -0.10
CA THR A 134 -10.74 -7.97 0.66
C THR A 134 -11.16 -7.22 1.93
N GLU A 135 -12.13 -6.32 1.80
CA GLU A 135 -12.66 -5.56 2.93
C GLU A 135 -13.27 -6.46 4.00
N LEU A 136 -14.08 -7.45 3.61
CA LEU A 136 -14.69 -8.40 4.54
C LEU A 136 -13.63 -9.21 5.29
N LYS A 137 -12.59 -9.68 4.61
CA LYS A 137 -11.48 -10.41 5.23
C LYS A 137 -10.74 -9.54 6.24
N LEU A 138 -10.40 -8.29 5.88
CA LEU A 138 -9.70 -7.39 6.80
C LEU A 138 -10.56 -6.99 8.01
N LYS A 139 -11.88 -6.78 7.79
CA LYS A 139 -12.83 -6.57 8.88
C LYS A 139 -12.89 -7.77 9.83
N TYR A 140 -12.88 -8.99 9.30
CA TYR A 140 -12.84 -10.21 10.12
C TYR A 140 -11.57 -10.29 10.97
N VAL A 141 -10.40 -10.02 10.36
CA VAL A 141 -9.11 -9.98 11.08
C VAL A 141 -9.12 -8.93 12.20
N ALA A 142 -9.57 -7.71 11.91
CA ALA A 142 -9.70 -6.64 12.91
C ALA A 142 -10.62 -7.04 14.08
N ARG A 143 -11.78 -7.63 13.78
CA ARG A 143 -12.71 -8.13 14.81
C ARG A 143 -12.06 -9.19 15.69
N LYS A 144 -11.34 -10.14 15.08
CA LYS A 144 -10.65 -11.20 15.82
C LYS A 144 -9.62 -10.61 16.79
N HIS A 145 -8.78 -9.67 16.36
CA HIS A 145 -7.80 -9.03 17.24
C HIS A 145 -8.44 -8.32 18.43
N ILE A 146 -9.53 -7.60 18.22
CA ILE A 146 -10.24 -6.91 19.29
C ILE A 146 -10.86 -7.91 20.27
N SER A 147 -11.46 -9.00 19.75
CA SER A 147 -11.99 -10.10 20.58
C SER A 147 -10.90 -10.76 21.42
N ASP A 148 -9.73 -11.05 20.84
CA ASP A 148 -8.64 -11.69 21.57
C ASP A 148 -8.04 -10.75 22.64
N SER A 149 -8.09 -9.43 22.42
CA SER A 149 -7.59 -8.42 23.36
C SER A 149 -8.53 -8.13 24.55
N LYS A 150 -9.81 -8.53 24.48
CA LYS A 150 -10.80 -8.26 25.53
C LYS A 150 -11.49 -9.56 25.94
N PRO A 151 -11.30 -10.07 27.17
CA PRO A 151 -11.98 -11.28 27.60
C PRO A 151 -13.51 -11.06 27.62
N GLU A 152 -14.20 -11.86 26.81
CA GLU A 152 -15.63 -12.14 26.80
C GLU A 152 -16.57 -10.93 27.00
N ALA A 153 -16.70 -10.09 25.97
CA ALA A 153 -18.00 -9.46 25.70
C ALA A 153 -18.77 -10.41 24.79
N ASN A 154 -19.81 -11.06 25.33
CA ASN A 154 -20.66 -12.02 24.63
C ASN A 154 -21.03 -11.55 23.22
N PHE A 155 -20.54 -12.24 22.20
CA PHE A 155 -21.00 -12.04 20.84
C PHE A 155 -22.33 -12.76 20.69
N VAL A 156 -23.42 -12.03 20.51
CA VAL A 156 -24.68 -12.61 20.03
C VAL A 156 -24.59 -12.65 18.51
N ASP A 157 -24.63 -13.86 17.96
CA ASP A 157 -24.62 -14.14 16.50
C ASP A 157 -25.89 -13.63 15.80
#